data_AF-A0AAC9PQL0-F1
#
_entry.id   AF-A0AAC9PQL0-F1
#
_cell.length_a   1.000
_cell.length_b   1.000
_cell.length_c   1.000
_cell.angle_alpha   90.00
_cell.angle_beta   90.00
_cell.angle_gamma   90.00
#
_symmetry.space_group_name_H-M   'P 1'
#
loop_
_entity.id
_entity.type
_entity.pdbx_description
1 polymer ?
#
loop_
_entity_poly.entity_id
_entity_poly.type
_entity_poly.pdbx_seq_one_letter_code
_entity_poly.pdbx_strand_id
1 'polypeptide(L)'
;MRLPIRVHRARSGPEEIRVIRPASPPTRTVLVDHDRHLHVYLDQAGARLLGGLWLLAARSARSLIHLPLRGGPRPAAHGEPGRRLDLVLLHHSRQFRPSRWRRVRAKLDTGLPQTASLPEAARLGEVAVDHAARHHRENRDRFRQRIHAETLFLIGSAPVFRETAGRFLDVAEHGPRHASTHPGRPGLRTAFHSTDGTLADGREIHVEYCAEWEPSGSTG
;
A
#
# COMPACT_ATOMS: atom_id res chain seq x y z
N MET A 1 6.24 9.08 13.24
CA MET A 1 4.77 9.10 13.08
C MET A 1 4.12 8.05 14.01
N ARG A 2 2.84 8.24 14.39
CA ARG A 2 2.05 7.22 15.11
C ARG A 2 0.87 6.79 14.23
N LEU A 3 0.65 5.50 14.08
CA LEU A 3 -0.37 4.94 13.21
C LEU A 3 -1.38 4.09 13.99
N PRO A 4 -2.64 4.53 14.10
CA PRO A 4 -3.71 3.70 14.65
C PRO A 4 -3.98 2.48 13.77
N ILE A 5 -3.94 1.30 14.37
CA ILE A 5 -4.13 0.01 13.70
C ILE A 5 -5.07 -0.90 14.50
N ARG A 6 -5.60 -1.93 13.84
CA ARG A 6 -6.21 -3.09 14.49
C ARG A 6 -5.43 -4.33 14.15
N VAL A 7 -5.16 -5.13 15.17
CA VAL A 7 -4.43 -6.39 15.04
C VAL A 7 -5.41 -7.53 15.19
N HIS A 8 -5.62 -8.25 14.10
CA HIS A 8 -6.48 -9.40 14.01
C HIS A 8 -5.69 -10.69 14.05
N ARG A 9 -6.34 -11.76 14.50
CA ARG A 9 -5.87 -13.13 14.34
C ARG A 9 -6.88 -13.92 13.52
N ALA A 10 -6.38 -14.84 12.71
CA ALA A 10 -7.18 -15.81 11.99
C ALA A 10 -6.53 -17.19 12.11
N ARG A 11 -7.27 -18.17 12.63
CA ARG A 11 -6.84 -19.57 12.65
C ARG A 11 -7.09 -20.21 11.29
N SER A 12 -6.03 -20.68 10.65
CA SER A 12 -6.08 -21.38 9.35
C SER A 12 -5.39 -22.72 9.44
N GLY A 13 -6.09 -23.73 9.96
CA GLY A 13 -5.50 -25.03 10.30
C GLY A 13 -4.72 -24.90 11.62
N PRO A 14 -3.49 -25.44 11.71
CA PRO A 14 -2.66 -25.33 12.92
C PRO A 14 -1.99 -23.96 13.09
N GLU A 15 -1.96 -23.12 12.03
CA GLU A 15 -1.30 -21.82 12.07
C GLU A 15 -2.29 -20.71 12.48
N GLU A 16 -1.84 -19.86 13.41
CA GLU A 16 -2.46 -18.57 13.69
C GLU A 16 -1.79 -17.48 12.84
N ILE A 17 -2.58 -16.80 12.02
CA ILE A 17 -2.10 -15.75 11.12
C ILE A 17 -2.45 -14.40 11.73
N ARG A 18 -1.42 -13.60 12.01
CA ARG A 18 -1.54 -12.20 12.44
C ARG A 18 -1.77 -11.29 11.23
N VAL A 19 -2.87 -10.55 11.25
CA VAL A 19 -3.23 -9.59 10.21
C VAL A 19 -3.39 -8.21 10.82
N ILE A 20 -2.67 -7.22 10.32
CA ILE A 20 -2.80 -5.82 10.74
C ILE A 20 -3.67 -5.09 9.73
N ARG A 21 -4.58 -4.24 10.20
CA ARG A 21 -5.36 -3.31 9.38
C ARG A 21 -5.19 -1.88 9.92
N PRO A 22 -5.40 -0.85 9.10
CA PRO A 22 -5.73 0.48 9.60
C PRO A 22 -6.86 0.40 10.65
N ALA A 23 -6.84 1.27 11.66
CA ALA A 23 -7.94 1.30 12.64
C ALA A 23 -9.29 1.68 12.00
N SER A 24 -9.26 2.55 10.99
CA SER A 24 -10.40 2.95 10.18
C SER A 24 -10.14 2.61 8.71
N PRO A 25 -11.13 2.13 7.95
CA PRO A 25 -10.98 1.90 6.52
C PRO A 25 -10.50 3.17 5.79
N PRO A 26 -9.58 3.06 4.83
CA PRO A 26 -9.16 4.21 4.02
C PRO A 26 -10.35 4.75 3.22
N THR A 27 -10.71 6.02 3.43
CA THR A 27 -11.86 6.65 2.75
C THR A 27 -11.49 7.32 1.43
N ARG A 28 -10.24 7.72 1.24
CA ARG A 28 -9.76 8.40 0.03
C ARG A 28 -8.48 7.73 -0.46
N THR A 29 -8.58 6.42 -0.64
CA THR A 29 -7.52 5.58 -1.18
C THR A 29 -8.17 4.42 -1.90
N VAL A 30 -7.88 4.25 -3.18
CA VAL A 30 -8.37 3.13 -3.98
C VAL A 30 -7.23 2.55 -4.80
N LEU A 31 -7.21 1.22 -4.92
CA LEU A 31 -6.32 0.49 -5.80
C LEU A 31 -7.13 -0.09 -6.95
N VAL A 32 -6.79 0.32 -8.17
CA VAL A 32 -7.47 -0.05 -9.41
C VAL A 32 -6.53 -0.90 -10.26
N ASP A 33 -7.08 -1.96 -10.80
CA ASP A 33 -6.46 -2.91 -11.71
C ASP A 33 -6.89 -2.59 -13.13
N HIS A 34 -5.99 -1.95 -13.89
CA HIS A 34 -6.13 -1.71 -15.32
C HIS A 34 -5.38 -2.80 -16.10
N ASP A 35 -5.68 -2.95 -17.38
CA ASP A 35 -5.12 -4.03 -18.20
C ASP A 35 -3.58 -4.05 -18.18
N ARG A 36 -2.92 -2.88 -18.21
CA ARG A 36 -1.46 -2.77 -18.33
C ARG A 36 -0.74 -2.39 -17.04
N HIS A 37 -1.44 -1.79 -16.06
CA HIS A 37 -0.82 -1.28 -14.84
C HIS A 37 -1.79 -1.33 -13.66
N LEU A 38 -1.24 -1.19 -12.48
CA LEU A 38 -2.00 -0.98 -11.25
C LEU A 38 -1.96 0.52 -10.94
N HIS A 39 -3.06 1.08 -10.44
CA HIS A 39 -3.13 2.49 -10.10
C HIS A 39 -3.67 2.68 -8.68
N VAL A 40 -2.90 3.35 -7.84
CA VAL A 40 -3.31 3.81 -6.51
C VAL A 40 -3.68 5.27 -6.60
N TYR A 41 -4.96 5.60 -6.43
CA TYR A 41 -5.39 6.98 -6.23
C TYR A 41 -5.53 7.23 -4.73
N LEU A 42 -5.02 8.36 -4.25
CA LEU A 42 -5.01 8.68 -2.82
C LEU A 42 -5.02 10.18 -2.55
N ASP A 43 -5.53 10.59 -1.40
CA ASP A 43 -5.35 11.95 -0.89
C ASP A 43 -4.16 12.05 0.08
N GLN A 44 -4.00 13.19 0.73
CA GLN A 44 -2.91 13.39 1.67
C GLN A 44 -2.95 12.39 2.84
N ALA A 45 -4.13 12.09 3.37
CA ALA A 45 -4.28 11.15 4.47
C ALA A 45 -3.99 9.71 4.03
N GLY A 46 -4.46 9.33 2.84
CA GLY A 46 -4.19 8.05 2.18
C GLY A 46 -2.71 7.83 1.91
N ALA A 47 -2.01 8.85 1.41
CA ALA A 47 -0.56 8.85 1.20
C ALA A 47 0.20 8.60 2.51
N ARG A 48 -0.12 9.36 3.57
CA ARG A 48 0.49 9.17 4.90
C ARG A 48 0.22 7.77 5.46
N LEU A 49 -1.01 7.28 5.29
CA LEU A 49 -1.39 5.94 5.73
C LEU A 49 -0.58 4.86 5.02
N LEU A 50 -0.48 4.91 3.68
CA LEU A 50 0.27 3.93 2.89
C LEU A 50 1.76 3.96 3.23
N GLY A 51 2.38 5.15 3.33
CA GLY A 51 3.77 5.28 3.76
C GLY A 51 4.02 4.67 5.14
N GLY A 52 3.12 4.94 6.09
CA GLY A 52 3.19 4.33 7.43
C GLY A 52 3.03 2.81 7.42
N LEU A 53 2.12 2.27 6.60
CA LEU A 53 1.94 0.83 6.48
C LEU A 53 3.09 0.13 5.77
N TRP A 54 3.75 0.79 4.81
CA TRP A 54 5.00 0.31 4.21
C TRP A 54 6.11 0.20 5.27
N LEU A 55 6.30 1.25 6.08
CA LEU A 55 7.24 1.21 7.21
C LEU A 55 6.90 0.11 8.22
N LEU A 56 5.61 -0.10 8.49
CA LEU A 56 5.16 -1.17 9.36
C LEU A 56 5.43 -2.56 8.76
N ALA A 57 5.27 -2.73 7.44
CA ALA A 57 5.63 -3.96 6.73
C ALA A 57 7.14 -4.23 6.83
N ALA A 58 7.96 -3.18 6.72
CA ALA A 58 9.40 -3.28 6.89
C ALA A 58 9.82 -3.75 8.30
N ARG A 59 9.05 -3.40 9.33
CA ARG A 59 9.31 -3.81 10.73
C ARG A 59 8.70 -5.16 11.10
N SER A 60 7.60 -5.56 10.45
CA SER A 60 6.79 -6.69 10.88
C SER A 60 6.86 -7.86 9.91
N ALA A 61 8.00 -8.54 9.88
CA ALA A 61 8.19 -9.73 9.05
C ALA A 61 7.23 -10.89 9.40
N ARG A 62 6.51 -10.85 10.53
CA ARG A 62 5.60 -11.92 10.98
C ARG A 62 4.12 -11.69 10.68
N SER A 63 3.75 -10.55 10.13
CA SER A 63 2.35 -10.17 9.92
C SER A 63 2.01 -9.98 8.45
N LEU A 64 0.74 -10.19 8.11
CA LEU A 64 0.16 -9.63 6.89
C LEU A 64 -0.40 -8.24 7.22
N ILE A 65 -0.22 -7.26 6.35
CA ILE A 65 -0.88 -5.96 6.47
C ILE A 65 -1.95 -5.89 5.39
N HIS A 66 -3.22 -5.83 5.78
CA HIS A 66 -4.35 -5.83 4.87
C HIS A 66 -5.04 -4.46 4.85
N LEU A 67 -5.20 -3.92 3.66
CA LEU A 67 -5.93 -2.69 3.37
C LEU A 67 -7.17 -3.03 2.55
N PRO A 68 -8.38 -2.90 3.13
CA PRO A 68 -9.62 -3.09 2.40
C PRO A 68 -9.92 -1.84 1.57
N LEU A 69 -9.51 -1.81 0.30
CA LEU A 69 -9.58 -0.61 -0.56
C LEU A 69 -10.74 -0.63 -1.56
N ARG A 70 -11.46 -1.74 -1.68
CA ARG A 70 -12.50 -1.92 -2.71
C ARG A 70 -13.73 -1.01 -2.54
N GLY A 71 -14.04 -0.65 -1.29
CA GLY A 71 -15.25 0.09 -0.93
C GLY A 71 -15.14 1.62 -0.98
N GLY A 72 -13.97 2.19 -1.30
CA GLY A 72 -13.79 3.64 -1.28
C GLY A 72 -14.55 4.38 -2.39
N PRO A 73 -14.87 5.68 -2.24
CA PRO A 73 -15.31 6.56 -3.33
C PRO A 73 -14.30 6.59 -4.49
N ARG A 74 -14.72 6.99 -5.69
CA ARG A 74 -13.80 7.22 -6.82
C ARG A 74 -13.24 8.64 -6.74
N PRO A 75 -12.07 8.90 -7.36
CA PRO A 75 -11.65 10.27 -7.65
C PRO A 75 -12.65 10.92 -8.62
N ALA A 76 -12.96 12.21 -8.43
CA ALA A 76 -14.01 12.88 -9.20
C ALA A 76 -13.62 13.13 -10.67
N ALA A 77 -12.34 13.44 -10.93
CA ALA A 77 -11.84 13.80 -12.26
C ALA A 77 -11.09 12.65 -12.97
N HIS A 78 -10.83 11.55 -12.28
CA HIS A 78 -9.90 10.51 -12.73
C HIS A 78 -10.42 9.13 -12.35
N GLY A 79 -10.70 8.30 -13.35
CA GLY A 79 -11.18 6.95 -13.09
C GLY A 79 -11.51 6.24 -14.37
N GLU A 80 -10.48 5.86 -15.14
CA GLU A 80 -10.69 4.82 -16.12
C GLU A 80 -11.36 3.61 -15.43
N PRO A 81 -12.35 2.98 -16.08
CA PRO A 81 -12.98 1.80 -15.52
C PRO A 81 -11.91 0.72 -15.30
N GLY A 82 -11.87 0.16 -14.09
CA GLY A 82 -10.93 -0.89 -13.72
C GLY A 82 -11.41 -1.65 -12.50
N ARG A 83 -10.88 -2.86 -12.31
CA ARG A 83 -11.28 -3.72 -11.19
C ARG A 83 -10.64 -3.19 -9.91
N ARG A 84 -11.44 -2.96 -8.87
CA ARG A 84 -10.90 -2.55 -7.57
C ARG A 84 -10.33 -3.74 -6.81
N LEU A 85 -9.18 -3.55 -6.17
CA LEU A 85 -8.50 -4.58 -5.40
C LEU A 85 -8.32 -4.14 -3.94
N ASP A 86 -8.36 -5.10 -3.03
CA ASP A 86 -7.73 -4.93 -1.70
C ASP A 86 -6.19 -5.01 -1.87
N LEU A 87 -5.44 -4.54 -0.87
CA LEU A 87 -3.98 -4.66 -0.85
C LEU A 87 -3.52 -5.45 0.38
N VAL A 88 -2.61 -6.39 0.18
CA VAL A 88 -1.90 -7.08 1.25
C VAL A 88 -0.39 -6.90 1.09
N LEU A 89 0.25 -6.32 2.10
CA LEU A 89 1.71 -6.26 2.22
C LEU A 89 2.18 -7.42 3.08
N LEU A 90 3.21 -8.13 2.62
CA LEU A 90 3.81 -9.19 3.41
C LEU A 90 5.30 -9.34 3.14
N HIS A 91 6.01 -9.72 4.19
CA HIS A 91 7.42 -10.05 4.10
C HIS A 91 7.60 -11.42 3.43
N HIS A 92 8.54 -11.53 2.48
CA HIS A 92 8.77 -12.76 1.71
C HIS A 92 9.09 -13.97 2.60
N SER A 93 9.75 -13.77 3.75
CA SER A 93 10.06 -14.85 4.70
C SER A 93 8.84 -15.54 5.29
N ARG A 94 7.63 -14.96 5.18
CA ARG A 94 6.40 -15.63 5.64
C ARG A 94 5.95 -16.77 4.74
N GLN A 95 6.39 -16.79 3.48
CA GLN A 95 5.98 -17.80 2.49
C GLN A 95 4.44 -18.02 2.45
N PHE A 96 3.67 -16.97 2.77
CA PHE A 96 2.22 -17.06 2.81
C PHE A 96 1.68 -17.27 1.40
N ARG A 97 0.76 -18.24 1.24
CA ARG A 97 0.18 -18.59 -0.05
C ARG A 97 -1.05 -17.72 -0.31
N PRO A 98 -1.07 -16.85 -1.34
CA PRO A 98 -2.22 -15.99 -1.66
C PRO A 98 -3.55 -16.74 -1.81
N SER A 99 -3.50 -17.99 -2.28
CA SER A 99 -4.70 -18.83 -2.42
C SER A 99 -5.44 -19.13 -1.12
N ARG A 100 -4.75 -19.06 0.04
CA ARG A 100 -5.36 -19.21 1.36
C ARG A 100 -6.10 -17.96 1.83
N TRP A 101 -5.89 -16.82 1.17
CA TRP A 101 -6.36 -15.52 1.65
C TRP A 101 -7.86 -15.45 1.87
N ARG A 102 -8.68 -15.97 0.95
CA ARG A 102 -10.14 -15.96 1.10
C ARG A 102 -10.58 -16.59 2.42
N ARG A 103 -9.95 -17.72 2.80
CA ARG A 103 -10.23 -18.43 4.06
C ARG A 103 -9.73 -17.64 5.27
N VAL A 104 -8.54 -17.06 5.20
CA VAL A 104 -7.97 -16.24 6.28
C VAL A 104 -8.83 -15.00 6.52
N ARG A 105 -9.14 -14.24 5.47
CA ARG A 105 -9.95 -13.02 5.52
C ARG A 105 -11.33 -13.26 6.13
N ALA A 106 -11.95 -14.42 5.85
CA ALA A 106 -13.26 -14.80 6.38
C ALA A 106 -13.24 -15.20 7.88
N LYS A 107 -12.06 -15.45 8.46
CA LYS A 107 -11.90 -15.94 9.84
C LYS A 107 -11.20 -14.92 10.76
N LEU A 108 -11.11 -13.67 10.34
CA LEU A 108 -10.53 -12.62 11.17
C LEU A 108 -11.46 -12.35 12.35
N ASP A 109 -10.87 -12.31 13.54
CA ASP A 109 -11.54 -11.86 14.76
C ASP A 109 -11.91 -10.36 14.70
N THR A 110 -12.47 -9.84 15.80
CA THR A 110 -12.86 -8.44 15.95
C THR A 110 -11.67 -7.46 15.93
N GLY A 111 -10.45 -7.96 16.12
CA GLY A 111 -9.21 -7.19 16.14
C GLY A 111 -9.03 -6.33 17.38
N LEU A 112 -7.81 -6.34 17.91
CA LEU A 112 -7.42 -5.50 19.04
C LEU A 112 -6.89 -4.14 18.55
N PRO A 113 -7.43 -3.01 19.05
CA PRO A 113 -6.91 -1.69 18.71
C PRO A 113 -5.50 -1.52 19.28
N GLN A 114 -4.58 -1.01 18.46
CA GLN A 114 -3.21 -0.71 18.84
C GLN A 114 -2.72 0.54 18.09
N THR A 115 -1.63 1.13 18.57
CA THR A 115 -0.96 2.24 17.88
C THR A 115 0.48 1.86 17.59
N ALA A 116 0.85 1.77 16.31
CA ALA A 116 2.22 1.57 15.90
C ALA A 116 3.00 2.88 15.99
N SER A 117 4.17 2.86 16.65
CA SER A 117 5.13 3.96 16.61
C SER A 117 6.14 3.68 15.49
N LEU A 118 6.29 4.64 14.59
CA LEU A 118 7.15 4.56 13.39
C LEU A 118 8.08 5.78 13.37
N PRO A 119 9.15 5.79 14.19
CA PRO A 119 10.11 6.89 14.23
C PRO A 119 10.91 7.02 12.94
N GLU A 120 11.03 5.96 12.14
CA GLU A 120 11.76 5.95 10.87
C GLU A 120 11.20 6.93 9.84
N ALA A 121 9.91 7.26 9.95
CA ALA A 121 9.27 8.22 9.07
C ALA A 121 9.95 9.60 9.09
N ALA A 122 10.55 9.98 10.21
CA ALA A 122 11.29 11.25 10.33
C ALA A 122 12.66 11.23 9.64
N ARG A 123 13.19 10.03 9.31
CA ARG A 123 14.56 9.84 8.79
C ARG A 123 14.60 9.36 7.34
N LEU A 124 13.45 9.20 6.68
CA LEU A 124 13.39 8.63 5.33
C LEU A 124 14.11 9.47 4.26
N GLY A 125 14.31 10.78 4.51
CA GLY A 125 15.09 11.66 3.64
C GLY A 125 16.59 11.73 3.97
N GLU A 126 17.03 11.10 5.06
CA GLU A 126 18.44 11.14 5.50
C GLU A 126 19.28 10.01 4.89
N VAL A 127 18.63 8.97 4.36
CA VAL A 127 19.30 7.82 3.76
C VAL A 127 19.25 7.95 2.24
N ALA A 128 20.40 8.22 1.63
CA ALA A 128 20.54 8.22 0.18
C ALA A 128 20.20 6.83 -0.38
N VAL A 129 19.31 6.81 -1.37
CA VAL A 129 18.99 5.59 -2.12
C VAL A 129 20.09 5.37 -3.16
N ASP A 130 20.83 4.27 -3.03
CA ASP A 130 21.76 3.84 -4.05
C ASP A 130 20.98 3.21 -5.21
N HIS A 131 20.60 4.05 -6.16
CA HIS A 131 19.88 3.64 -7.36
C HIS A 131 20.72 2.68 -8.23
N ALA A 132 22.05 2.82 -8.26
CA ALA A 132 22.91 1.94 -9.06
C ALA A 132 22.89 0.51 -8.49
N ALA A 133 22.99 0.38 -7.16
CA ALA A 133 22.94 -0.92 -6.49
C ALA A 133 21.62 -1.68 -6.73
N ARG A 134 20.52 -0.99 -7.07
CA ARG A 134 19.24 -1.64 -7.42
C ARG A 134 19.33 -2.54 -8.65
N HIS A 135 20.25 -2.23 -9.57
CA HIS A 135 20.42 -2.97 -10.83
C HIS A 135 21.44 -4.11 -10.72
N HIS A 136 22.16 -4.21 -9.61
CA HIS A 136 23.10 -5.31 -9.38
C HIS A 136 22.36 -6.65 -9.39
N ARG A 137 23.01 -7.69 -9.93
CA ARG A 137 22.40 -9.04 -10.05
C ARG A 137 22.10 -9.64 -8.67
N GLU A 138 22.83 -9.21 -7.67
CA GLU A 138 22.75 -9.63 -6.28
C GLU A 138 21.57 -8.98 -5.54
N ASN A 139 20.95 -7.91 -6.09
CA ASN A 139 19.81 -7.26 -5.46
C ASN A 139 18.58 -8.19 -5.45
N ARG A 140 18.31 -8.74 -4.26
CA ARG A 140 17.14 -9.58 -3.99
C ARG A 140 15.99 -8.82 -3.31
N ASP A 141 16.21 -7.56 -2.94
CA ASP A 141 15.26 -6.71 -2.24
C ASP A 141 14.30 -6.04 -3.23
N ARG A 142 13.42 -6.87 -3.81
CA ARG A 142 12.44 -6.46 -4.82
C ARG A 142 11.06 -6.99 -4.46
N PHE A 143 10.02 -6.29 -4.91
CA PHE A 143 8.65 -6.72 -4.78
C PHE A 143 8.30 -7.78 -5.82
N ARG A 144 7.53 -8.78 -5.38
CA ARG A 144 6.79 -9.69 -6.26
C ARG A 144 5.30 -9.41 -6.13
N GLN A 145 4.58 -9.48 -7.24
CA GLN A 145 3.15 -9.19 -7.29
C GLN A 145 2.34 -10.44 -7.54
N ARG A 146 1.30 -10.68 -6.74
CA ARG A 146 0.32 -11.73 -7.03
C ARG A 146 -1.08 -11.19 -6.83
N ILE A 147 -1.99 -11.47 -7.76
CA ILE A 147 -3.41 -11.12 -7.59
C ILE A 147 -4.18 -12.39 -7.33
N HIS A 148 -4.95 -12.41 -6.24
CA HIS A 148 -5.81 -13.53 -5.90
C HIS A 148 -7.00 -13.05 -5.06
N ALA A 149 -8.21 -13.54 -5.36
CA ALA A 149 -9.44 -13.16 -4.64
C ALA A 149 -9.61 -11.64 -4.51
N GLU A 150 -9.44 -10.92 -5.63
CA GLU A 150 -9.59 -9.46 -5.75
C GLU A 150 -8.68 -8.71 -4.76
N THR A 151 -7.49 -9.25 -4.52
CA THR A 151 -6.49 -8.70 -3.62
C THR A 151 -5.14 -8.74 -4.31
N LEU A 152 -4.45 -7.59 -4.35
CA LEU A 152 -3.04 -7.52 -4.72
C LEU A 152 -2.19 -7.88 -3.50
N PHE A 153 -1.32 -8.87 -3.66
CA PHE A 153 -0.26 -9.19 -2.73
C PHE A 153 1.02 -8.56 -3.21
N LEU A 154 1.58 -7.65 -2.41
CA LEU A 154 2.90 -7.09 -2.61
C LEU A 154 3.87 -7.76 -1.62
N ILE A 155 4.69 -8.66 -2.15
CA ILE A 155 5.60 -9.50 -1.36
C ILE A 155 7.00 -8.90 -1.46
N GLY A 156 7.56 -8.42 -0.35
CA GLY A 156 8.86 -7.75 -0.34
C GLY A 156 9.70 -8.08 0.88
N SER A 157 10.88 -7.48 0.97
CA SER A 157 11.77 -7.51 2.11
C SER A 157 11.72 -6.19 2.90
N ALA A 158 12.29 -6.17 4.11
CA ALA A 158 12.34 -4.95 4.91
C ALA A 158 13.03 -3.76 4.19
N PRO A 159 14.17 -3.93 3.48
CA PRO A 159 14.81 -2.84 2.75
C PRO A 159 13.91 -2.22 1.67
N VAL A 160 13.28 -3.02 0.80
CA VAL A 160 12.45 -2.47 -0.28
C VAL A 160 11.20 -1.78 0.27
N PHE A 161 10.55 -2.32 1.31
CA PHE A 161 9.45 -1.63 1.97
C PHE A 161 9.88 -0.30 2.60
N ARG A 162 11.04 -0.26 3.27
CA ARG A 162 11.52 0.97 3.91
C ARG A 162 11.83 2.05 2.88
N GLU A 163 12.60 1.72 1.85
CA GLU A 163 12.96 2.67 0.79
C GLU A 163 11.72 3.23 0.10
N THR A 164 10.83 2.33 -0.32
CA THR A 164 9.68 2.73 -1.13
C THR A 164 8.58 3.44 -0.34
N ALA A 165 8.64 3.39 1.00
CA ALA A 165 7.75 4.19 1.86
C ALA A 165 7.89 5.70 1.58
N GLY A 166 9.11 6.15 1.24
CA GLY A 166 9.41 7.56 0.95
C GLY A 166 8.56 8.12 -0.19
N ARG A 167 8.25 7.32 -1.22
CA ARG A 167 7.41 7.74 -2.35
C ARG A 167 6.01 8.16 -1.92
N PHE A 168 5.40 7.44 -0.98
CA PHE A 168 4.09 7.81 -0.45
C PHE A 168 4.15 9.02 0.48
N LEU A 169 5.21 9.14 1.28
CA LEU A 169 5.36 10.30 2.18
C LEU A 169 5.68 11.59 1.40
N ASP A 170 6.44 11.49 0.31
CA ASP A 170 6.67 12.58 -0.62
C ASP A 170 5.35 13.07 -1.25
N VAL A 171 4.50 12.15 -1.71
CA VAL A 171 3.17 12.50 -2.21
C VAL A 171 2.30 13.13 -1.10
N ALA A 172 2.41 12.68 0.14
CA ALA A 172 1.69 13.29 1.26
C ALA A 172 2.15 14.72 1.57
N GLU A 173 3.44 15.00 1.41
CA GLU A 173 4.04 16.31 1.68
C GLU A 173 3.74 17.29 0.55
N HIS A 174 3.99 16.88 -0.69
CA HIS A 174 3.98 17.76 -1.86
C HIS A 174 2.66 17.75 -2.64
N GLY A 175 1.84 16.70 -2.50
CA GLY A 175 0.58 16.53 -3.22
C GLY A 175 -0.40 17.71 -3.09
N PRO A 176 -0.74 18.18 -1.87
CA PRO A 176 -1.64 19.31 -1.69
C PRO A 176 -1.12 20.60 -2.35
N ARG A 177 0.16 20.92 -2.18
CA ARG A 177 0.77 22.10 -2.80
C ARG A 177 0.73 22.01 -4.31
N HIS A 178 1.03 20.83 -4.87
CA HIS A 178 0.97 20.61 -6.30
C HIS A 178 -0.43 20.85 -6.86
N ALA A 179 -1.46 20.28 -6.22
CA ALA A 179 -2.86 20.44 -6.61
C ALA A 179 -3.33 21.90 -6.54
N SER A 180 -2.98 22.63 -5.46
CA SER A 180 -3.34 24.05 -5.32
C SER A 180 -2.62 24.96 -6.33
N THR A 181 -1.40 24.59 -6.76
CA THR A 181 -0.61 25.37 -7.72
C THR A 181 -1.04 25.11 -9.17
N HIS A 182 -1.61 23.94 -9.44
CA HIS A 182 -2.00 23.50 -10.78
C HIS A 182 -3.46 23.03 -10.82
N PRO A 183 -4.43 23.92 -10.53
CA PRO A 183 -5.84 23.55 -10.56
C PRO A 183 -6.24 23.02 -11.94
N GLY A 184 -7.00 21.92 -11.97
CA GLY A 184 -7.43 21.27 -13.21
C GLY A 184 -6.36 20.43 -13.92
N ARG A 185 -5.13 20.35 -13.41
CA ARG A 185 -4.11 19.40 -13.88
C ARG A 185 -4.17 18.10 -13.07
N PRO A 186 -3.68 16.98 -13.63
CA PRO A 186 -3.47 15.77 -12.87
C PRO A 186 -2.66 16.04 -11.60
N GLY A 187 -2.96 15.31 -10.53
CA GLY A 187 -2.26 15.50 -9.27
C GLY A 187 -0.80 15.04 -9.33
N LEU A 188 -0.06 15.26 -8.25
CA LEU A 188 1.31 14.77 -8.13
C LEU A 188 1.35 13.25 -8.29
N ARG A 189 2.24 12.77 -9.16
CA ARG A 189 2.39 11.35 -9.51
C ARG A 189 3.75 10.82 -9.12
N THR A 190 3.77 9.57 -8.69
CA THR A 190 4.97 8.74 -8.59
C THR A 190 4.60 7.32 -9.03
N ALA A 191 5.56 6.48 -9.35
CA ALA A 191 5.27 5.13 -9.81
C ALA A 191 6.39 4.17 -9.45
N PHE A 192 6.05 2.89 -9.34
CA PHE A 192 6.96 1.76 -9.32
C PHE A 192 7.13 1.26 -10.75
N HIS A 193 8.14 1.78 -11.45
CA HIS A 193 8.42 1.38 -12.82
C HIS A 193 9.21 0.07 -12.86
N SER A 194 9.05 -0.69 -13.95
CA SER A 194 9.82 -1.92 -14.16
C SER A 194 11.34 -1.66 -14.19
N THR A 195 11.73 -0.43 -14.52
CA THR A 195 13.13 0.01 -14.57
C THR A 195 13.68 0.48 -13.22
N ASP A 196 12.87 0.59 -12.16
CA ASP A 196 13.34 1.11 -10.87
C ASP A 196 14.21 0.12 -10.09
N GLY A 197 14.28 -1.14 -10.53
CA GLY A 197 14.91 -2.22 -9.77
C GLY A 197 14.21 -2.55 -8.44
N THR A 198 12.99 -2.04 -8.23
CA THR A 198 12.13 -2.31 -7.06
C THR A 198 11.11 -3.41 -7.31
N LEU A 199 10.80 -3.72 -8.57
CA LEU A 199 9.92 -4.82 -8.97
C LEU A 199 10.77 -5.98 -9.51
N ALA A 200 10.54 -7.20 -9.00
CA ALA A 200 11.12 -8.42 -9.55
C ALA A 200 10.25 -9.00 -10.67
N ASP A 201 8.94 -8.96 -10.48
CA ASP A 201 7.92 -9.35 -11.44
C ASP A 201 6.67 -8.48 -11.23
N GLY A 202 5.79 -8.46 -12.23
CA GLY A 202 4.50 -7.79 -12.16
C GLY A 202 4.40 -6.54 -13.00
N ARG A 203 3.31 -5.80 -12.79
CA ARG A 203 2.97 -4.60 -13.57
C ARG A 203 3.43 -3.36 -12.82
N GLU A 204 3.60 -2.26 -13.55
CA GLU A 204 3.87 -0.99 -12.90
C GLU A 204 2.75 -0.62 -11.93
N ILE A 205 3.11 0.06 -10.84
CA ILE A 205 2.14 0.59 -9.88
C ILE A 205 2.26 2.10 -9.90
N HIS A 206 1.28 2.78 -10.47
CA HIS A 206 1.20 4.23 -10.50
C HIS A 206 0.50 4.70 -9.23
N VAL A 207 0.95 5.83 -8.69
CA VAL A 207 0.41 6.45 -7.49
C VAL A 207 0.11 7.91 -7.82
N GLU A 208 -1.14 8.31 -7.68
CA GLU A 208 -1.61 9.65 -8.04
C GLU A 208 -2.32 10.30 -6.86
N TYR A 209 -1.92 11.54 -6.56
CA TYR A 209 -2.62 12.39 -5.62
C TYR A 209 -3.95 12.88 -6.20
N CYS A 210 -5.03 12.79 -5.44
CA CYS A 210 -6.34 13.33 -5.81
C CYS A 210 -6.90 14.21 -4.69
N ALA A 211 -7.10 15.49 -5.00
CA ALA A 211 -7.77 16.42 -4.08
C ALA A 211 -9.29 16.18 -4.04
N GLU A 212 -9.87 15.84 -5.18
CA GLU A 212 -11.32 15.73 -5.38
C GLU A 212 -11.76 14.28 -5.49
N TRP A 213 -12.80 13.95 -4.73
CA TRP A 213 -13.37 12.61 -4.64
C TRP A 213 -14.87 12.73 -4.82
N GLU A 214 -15.46 11.75 -5.51
CA GLU A 214 -16.91 11.61 -5.58
C GLU A 214 -17.46 11.56 -4.14
N PRO A 215 -18.63 12.19 -3.89
CA PRO A 215 -19.29 12.03 -2.62
C PRO A 215 -19.51 10.53 -2.39
N SER A 216 -19.08 10.03 -1.23
CA SER A 216 -19.39 8.68 -0.81
C SER A 216 -20.90 8.56 -0.75
N GLY A 217 -21.49 7.83 -1.70
CA GLY A 217 -22.94 7.68 -1.80
C GLY A 217 -23.51 7.29 -0.44
N SER A 218 -24.42 8.12 0.08
CA SER A 218 -25.18 7.79 1.27
C SER A 218 -26.03 6.56 0.95
N THR A 219 -25.59 5.39 1.36
CA THR A 219 -26.50 4.26 1.55
C THR A 219 -27.37 4.60 2.77
N GLY A 220 -28.52 5.23 2.49
CA GLY A 220 -29.68 5.19 3.37
C GLY A 220 -30.38 3.83 3.26
#